data_AF-A0AAV2BIM3-F1
#
_entry.id   AF-A0AAV2BIM3-F1
#
_cell.length_a   1.000
_cell.length_b   1.000
_cell.length_c   1.000
_cell.angle_alpha   90.00
_cell.angle_beta   90.00
_cell.angle_gamma   90.00
#
_symmetry.space_group_name_H-M   'P 1'
#
loop_
_entity.id
_entity.type
_entity.pdbx_description
1 polymer ?
#
loop_
_entity_poly.entity_id
_entity_poly.type
_entity_poly.pdbx_seq_one_letter_code
_entity_poly.pdbx_strand_id
1 'polypeptide(L)'
;MKIKAFVTFAHISFILWCILELNVEICTGQGMDKTPVRLAVLAPSDETLPFALHKVVPAVEYAVRTLSKQGGRPLKVLYKDTECSSTYGPLHAFELYNSGLADVLLGPLCPYVLAPVARYSSVWDLPILTAAGQNDNFDIKEPHYRLMTRMNGSYSQIGLIFLQVLKKFNWNVVALLFHNFDDRTLGNSDCYFTLGAVYTALGRKSFYKDFDETLPTVNYVDMLNEMSLNARVIVMCASPDSIREIMMTAHDLGMVDSGEYAFFSVELFTSTNESRRPWFREQDPVETNRKARKAYEALLTVTARIPVTAEYAEFSRGVKNLSQQLFQKPYGKEEVNTYVTAFHDAVILYSLAVN
;
A
#
# COMPACT_ATOMS: atom_id res chain seq x y z
N MET A 1 80.89 -24.90 35.67
CA MET A 1 81.58 -26.17 35.98
C MET A 1 80.58 -27.11 36.63
N LYS A 2 80.51 -28.35 36.12
CA LYS A 2 79.66 -29.49 36.50
C LYS A 2 78.24 -29.58 35.92
N ILE A 3 78.19 -30.44 34.91
CA ILE A 3 77.10 -31.11 34.19
C ILE A 3 76.60 -32.32 35.00
N LYS A 4 75.29 -32.63 34.88
CA LYS A 4 74.63 -33.96 34.69
C LYS A 4 73.19 -33.86 35.22
N ALA A 5 72.15 -33.84 34.37
CA ALA A 5 71.53 -34.93 33.59
C ALA A 5 70.58 -35.81 34.44
N PHE A 6 69.27 -35.66 34.22
CA PHE A 6 68.27 -36.68 33.78
C PHE A 6 66.85 -36.09 33.97
N VAL A 7 66.08 -35.88 32.88
CA VAL A 7 64.85 -36.64 32.48
C VAL A 7 63.72 -36.43 33.51
N THR A 8 62.57 -35.81 33.21
CA THR A 8 61.50 -36.29 32.32
C THR A 8 60.40 -35.18 32.21
N PHE A 9 59.87 -34.95 31.01
CA PHE A 9 58.57 -34.37 30.61
C PHE A 9 58.04 -33.06 31.26
N ALA A 10 58.08 -31.96 30.49
CA ALA A 10 56.93 -31.04 30.26
C ALA A 10 57.39 -29.78 29.49
N HIS A 11 57.57 -29.89 28.17
CA HIS A 11 57.72 -28.71 27.30
C HIS A 11 57.09 -28.95 25.93
N ILE A 12 55.78 -29.24 25.92
CA ILE A 12 54.87 -28.92 24.81
C ILE A 12 53.51 -28.65 25.45
N SER A 13 53.25 -27.42 25.90
CA SER A 13 51.98 -27.05 26.55
C SER A 13 51.37 -25.78 25.95
N PHE A 14 51.55 -25.52 24.65
CA PHE A 14 50.84 -24.42 24.00
C PHE A 14 50.44 -24.62 22.53
N ILE A 15 50.73 -25.77 21.91
CA ILE A 15 50.34 -26.04 20.50
C ILE A 15 49.50 -27.32 20.35
N LEU A 16 49.17 -28.00 21.46
CA LEU A 16 48.27 -29.17 21.46
C LEU A 16 47.06 -28.99 22.37
N TRP A 17 46.59 -27.74 22.52
CA TRP A 17 45.31 -27.42 23.18
C TRP A 17 44.40 -26.54 22.31
N CYS A 18 44.56 -26.65 20.98
CA CYS A 18 43.65 -26.05 19.99
C CYS A 18 43.05 -27.07 19.00
N ILE A 19 43.18 -28.39 19.25
CA ILE A 19 42.66 -29.42 18.32
C ILE A 19 41.73 -30.45 19.02
N LEU A 20 41.40 -30.28 20.30
CA LEU A 20 40.47 -31.20 21.01
C LEU A 20 39.32 -30.54 21.77
N GLU A 21 39.06 -29.26 21.55
CA GLU A 21 37.76 -28.64 21.84
C GLU A 21 37.21 -27.97 20.59
N LEU A 22 36.90 -28.78 19.58
CA LEU A 22 35.78 -28.49 18.70
C LEU A 22 34.49 -28.71 19.51
N ASN A 23 34.27 -27.84 20.51
CA ASN A 23 32.90 -27.42 20.80
C ASN A 23 32.48 -26.54 19.62
N VAL A 24 32.20 -27.22 18.50
CA VAL A 24 31.05 -26.83 17.71
C VAL A 24 29.91 -26.96 18.71
N GLU A 25 29.57 -25.84 19.38
CA GLU A 25 28.16 -25.61 19.64
C GLU A 25 27.53 -25.65 18.25
N ILE A 26 27.16 -26.86 17.86
CA ILE A 26 26.01 -27.08 17.03
C ILE A 26 24.99 -26.29 17.84
N CYS A 27 24.54 -25.16 17.32
CA CYS A 27 23.28 -24.58 17.73
C CYS A 27 22.23 -25.66 17.44
N THR A 28 22.19 -26.69 18.28
CA THR A 28 21.12 -27.66 18.39
C THR A 28 19.95 -26.76 18.69
N GLY A 29 19.09 -26.60 17.67
CA GLY A 29 18.13 -25.53 17.59
C GLY A 29 17.57 -25.23 18.97
N GLN A 30 17.76 -23.98 19.43
CA GLN A 30 16.92 -23.45 20.48
C GLN A 30 15.50 -23.86 20.08
N GLY A 31 14.90 -24.77 20.86
CA GLY A 31 13.60 -25.32 20.50
C GLY A 31 12.70 -24.12 20.21
N MET A 32 12.21 -24.02 18.97
CA MET A 32 11.46 -22.85 18.49
C MET A 32 10.54 -22.39 19.61
N ASP A 33 10.66 -21.12 20.01
CA ASP A 33 9.80 -20.53 21.03
C ASP A 33 8.34 -20.86 20.66
N LYS A 34 7.74 -21.75 21.44
CA LYS A 34 6.39 -22.27 21.17
C LYS A 34 5.32 -21.23 21.45
N THR A 35 5.69 -20.08 22.01
CA THR A 35 4.76 -18.99 22.28
C THR A 35 4.29 -18.40 20.95
N PRO A 36 2.98 -18.45 20.67
CA PRO A 36 2.43 -17.98 19.41
C PRO A 36 2.56 -16.46 19.31
N VAL A 37 3.06 -15.99 18.17
CA VAL A 37 3.14 -14.56 17.85
C VAL A 37 1.77 -14.07 17.39
N ARG A 38 1.30 -12.97 17.96
CA ARG A 38 -0.05 -12.43 17.76
C ARG A 38 -0.02 -11.27 16.78
N LEU A 39 -0.62 -11.50 15.61
CA LEU A 39 -0.78 -10.53 14.55
C LEU A 39 -2.16 -9.87 14.71
N ALA A 40 -2.19 -8.58 15.05
CA ALA A 40 -3.46 -7.86 15.24
C ALA A 40 -3.77 -6.95 14.05
N VAL A 41 -4.77 -7.33 13.25
CA VAL A 41 -5.21 -6.61 12.06
C VAL A 41 -6.21 -5.52 12.42
N LEU A 42 -5.95 -4.29 11.96
CA LEU A 42 -6.81 -3.12 12.12
C LEU A 42 -7.25 -2.64 10.74
N ALA A 43 -8.51 -2.90 10.38
CA ALA A 43 -9.10 -2.49 9.11
C ALA A 43 -10.61 -2.21 9.30
N PRO A 44 -11.27 -1.43 8.42
CA PRO A 44 -12.72 -1.22 8.49
C PRO A 44 -13.50 -2.46 8.02
N SER A 45 -14.72 -2.68 8.51
CA SER A 45 -15.64 -3.69 7.97
C SER A 45 -16.38 -3.24 6.71
N ASP A 46 -16.40 -1.92 6.42
CA ASP A 46 -17.08 -1.33 5.26
C ASP A 46 -16.58 -1.97 3.96
N GLU A 47 -17.50 -2.62 3.24
CA GLU A 47 -17.20 -3.41 2.05
C GLU A 47 -16.87 -2.56 0.83
N THR A 48 -17.29 -1.29 0.83
CA THR A 48 -17.03 -0.36 -0.26
C THR A 48 -15.54 -0.02 -0.37
N LEU A 49 -14.78 -0.19 0.72
CA LEU A 49 -13.35 0.10 0.77
C LEU A 49 -12.53 -1.07 0.18
N PRO A 50 -11.45 -0.77 -0.56
CA PRO A 50 -10.59 -1.79 -1.16
C PRO A 50 -9.82 -2.62 -0.12
N PHE A 51 -9.71 -2.10 1.11
CA PHE A 51 -8.96 -2.71 2.20
C PHE A 51 -9.84 -3.16 3.37
N ALA A 52 -11.11 -3.44 3.11
CA ALA A 52 -12.04 -3.97 4.10
C ALA A 52 -11.50 -5.25 4.78
N LEU A 53 -11.91 -5.51 6.03
CA LEU A 53 -11.49 -6.69 6.80
C LEU A 53 -11.66 -8.00 6.03
N HIS A 54 -12.81 -8.18 5.38
CA HIS A 54 -13.09 -9.38 4.60
C HIS A 54 -12.18 -9.54 3.38
N LYS A 55 -11.52 -8.48 2.92
CA LYS A 55 -10.56 -8.53 1.82
C LYS A 55 -9.15 -8.83 2.33
N VAL A 56 -8.70 -8.14 3.38
CA VAL A 56 -7.31 -8.16 3.83
C VAL A 56 -6.98 -9.26 4.84
N VAL A 57 -7.89 -9.64 5.74
CA VAL A 57 -7.67 -10.72 6.73
C VAL A 57 -7.44 -12.08 6.06
N PRO A 58 -8.17 -12.46 5.00
CA PRO A 58 -7.89 -13.70 4.27
C PRO A 58 -6.47 -13.81 3.72
N ALA A 59 -5.83 -12.70 3.35
CA ALA A 59 -4.43 -12.72 2.90
C ALA A 59 -3.43 -12.93 4.04
N VAL A 60 -3.69 -12.34 5.20
CA VAL A 60 -2.93 -12.60 6.44
C VAL A 60 -3.05 -14.08 6.81
N GLU A 61 -4.27 -14.62 6.82
CA GLU A 61 -4.55 -16.03 7.10
C GLU A 61 -3.90 -16.98 6.08
N TYR A 62 -3.90 -16.60 4.79
CA TYR A 62 -3.20 -17.36 3.76
C TYR A 62 -1.70 -17.46 4.07
N ALA A 63 -1.06 -16.32 4.38
CA ALA A 63 0.35 -16.28 4.76
C ALA A 63 0.65 -17.12 6.01
N VAL A 64 -0.17 -17.00 7.05
CA VAL A 64 -0.05 -17.81 8.28
C VAL A 64 -0.13 -19.31 7.99
N ARG A 65 -1.08 -19.75 7.16
CA ARG A 65 -1.22 -21.16 6.76
C ARG A 65 -0.03 -21.65 5.96
N THR A 66 0.53 -20.81 5.09
CA THR A 66 1.73 -21.14 4.31
C THR A 66 2.95 -21.32 5.21
N LEU A 67 3.20 -20.38 6.12
CA LEU A 67 4.32 -20.45 7.08
C LEU A 67 4.18 -21.62 8.05
N SER A 68 2.95 -21.90 8.52
CA SER A 68 2.68 -23.05 9.40
C SER A 68 3.03 -24.38 8.72
N LYS A 69 2.69 -24.55 7.43
CA LYS A 69 3.07 -25.75 6.65
C LYS A 69 4.58 -25.90 6.48
N GLN A 70 5.32 -24.78 6.47
CA GLN A 70 6.78 -24.77 6.40
C GLN A 70 7.44 -25.05 7.77
N GLY A 71 6.65 -25.29 8.82
CA GLY A 71 7.16 -25.53 10.16
C GLY A 71 7.63 -24.26 10.87
N GLY A 72 7.15 -23.07 10.44
CA GLY A 72 7.48 -21.81 11.10
C GLY A 72 6.88 -21.69 12.51
N ARG A 73 7.34 -20.67 13.24
CA ARG A 73 6.82 -20.33 14.58
C ARG A 73 5.29 -20.18 14.56
N PRO A 74 4.55 -20.64 15.58
CA PRO A 74 3.09 -20.49 15.61
C PRO A 74 2.66 -19.01 15.53
N LEU A 75 1.71 -18.70 14.65
CA LEU A 75 1.14 -17.36 14.49
C LEU A 75 -0.36 -17.39 14.80
N LYS A 76 -0.86 -16.38 15.52
CA LYS A 76 -2.29 -16.21 15.81
C LYS A 76 -2.77 -14.88 15.27
N VAL A 77 -3.82 -14.91 14.45
CA VAL A 77 -4.43 -13.69 13.89
C VAL A 77 -5.58 -13.25 14.79
N LEU A 78 -5.62 -11.95 15.07
CA LEU A 78 -6.75 -11.24 15.66
C LEU A 78 -7.09 -10.07 14.76
N TYR A 79 -8.34 -9.65 14.72
CA TYR A 79 -8.72 -8.47 13.96
C TYR A 79 -9.80 -7.66 14.69
N LYS A 80 -9.76 -6.34 14.49
CA LYS A 80 -10.75 -5.39 15.02
C LYS A 80 -11.19 -4.45 13.91
N ASP A 81 -12.48 -4.18 13.88
CA ASP A 81 -13.06 -3.17 13.01
C ASP A 81 -12.61 -1.78 13.47
N THR A 82 -12.07 -0.99 12.56
CA THR A 82 -11.68 0.40 12.87
C THR A 82 -12.78 1.40 12.54
N GLU A 83 -13.81 0.98 11.79
CA GLU A 83 -14.86 1.83 11.22
C GLU A 83 -14.30 3.01 10.39
N CYS A 84 -13.03 2.94 10.00
CA CYS A 84 -12.28 4.07 9.46
C CYS A 84 -12.36 5.34 10.35
N SER A 85 -12.63 5.16 11.64
CA SER A 85 -12.90 6.23 12.59
C SER A 85 -11.65 6.59 13.38
N SER A 86 -11.29 7.88 13.36
CA SER A 86 -10.22 8.46 14.18
C SER A 86 -10.49 8.37 15.69
N THR A 87 -11.68 7.90 16.09
CA THR A 87 -12.06 7.62 17.48
C THR A 87 -11.95 6.13 17.79
N TYR A 88 -12.66 5.26 17.04
CA TYR A 88 -12.75 3.84 17.37
C TYR A 88 -11.48 3.05 17.02
N GLY A 89 -10.85 3.35 15.88
CA GLY A 89 -9.62 2.66 15.48
C GLY A 89 -8.50 2.77 16.52
N PRO A 90 -8.17 3.98 17.03
CA PRO A 90 -7.17 4.11 18.09
C PRO A 90 -7.57 3.47 19.43
N LEU A 91 -8.87 3.45 19.77
CA LEU A 91 -9.35 2.76 20.97
C LEU A 91 -9.15 1.25 20.88
N HIS A 92 -9.42 0.64 19.72
CA HIS A 92 -9.16 -0.78 19.50
C HIS A 92 -7.66 -1.11 19.51
N ALA A 93 -6.81 -0.25 18.94
CA ALA A 93 -5.36 -0.42 19.02
C ALA A 93 -4.88 -0.39 20.49
N PHE A 94 -5.42 0.54 21.29
CA PHE A 94 -5.13 0.63 22.72
C PHE A 94 -5.62 -0.61 23.49
N GLU A 95 -6.83 -1.10 23.23
CA GLU A 95 -7.37 -2.32 23.83
C GLU A 95 -6.46 -3.54 23.58
N LEU A 96 -6.00 -3.69 22.33
CA LEU A 96 -5.09 -4.77 21.93
C LEU A 96 -3.73 -4.68 22.62
N TYR A 97 -3.17 -3.46 22.72
CA TYR A 97 -1.92 -3.22 23.44
C TYR A 97 -2.06 -3.50 24.94
N ASN A 98 -3.04 -2.88 25.60
CA ASN A 98 -3.22 -2.96 27.06
C ASN A 98 -3.58 -4.37 27.53
N SER A 99 -4.30 -5.14 26.71
CA SER A 99 -4.61 -6.55 26.99
C SER A 99 -3.44 -7.50 26.68
N GLY A 100 -2.33 -6.96 26.18
CA GLY A 100 -1.20 -7.73 25.69
C GLY A 100 -1.64 -8.74 24.64
N LEU A 101 -2.45 -8.36 23.66
CA LEU A 101 -2.98 -9.23 22.60
C LEU A 101 -2.34 -8.98 21.23
N ALA A 102 -1.37 -8.08 21.13
CA ALA A 102 -0.66 -7.77 19.89
C ALA A 102 0.85 -7.80 20.13
N ASP A 103 1.56 -8.58 19.32
CA ASP A 103 3.02 -8.50 19.20
C ASP A 103 3.41 -7.65 17.98
N VAL A 104 2.50 -7.50 17.02
CA VAL A 104 2.59 -6.58 15.88
C VAL A 104 1.19 -6.13 15.48
N LEU A 105 1.09 -4.88 15.03
CA LEU A 105 -0.10 -4.33 14.42
C LEU A 105 0.01 -4.42 12.89
N LEU A 106 -1.00 -4.99 12.24
CA LEU A 106 -1.17 -4.97 10.80
C LEU A 106 -2.24 -3.93 10.43
N GLY A 107 -1.83 -2.80 9.84
CA GLY A 107 -2.66 -1.60 9.74
C GLY A 107 -2.47 -0.64 10.93
N PRO A 108 -3.33 0.38 11.12
CA PRO A 108 -4.54 0.69 10.36
C PRO A 108 -4.32 1.05 8.89
N LEU A 109 -5.40 0.99 8.10
CA LEU A 109 -5.37 1.29 6.66
C LEU A 109 -5.89 2.70 6.32
N CYS A 110 -6.84 3.24 7.09
CA CYS A 110 -7.28 4.62 6.89
C CYS A 110 -6.24 5.61 7.41
N PRO A 111 -5.82 6.64 6.63
CA PRO A 111 -4.70 7.50 6.98
C PRO A 111 -4.90 8.27 8.30
N TYR A 112 -6.12 8.75 8.53
CA TYR A 112 -6.47 9.47 9.76
C TYR A 112 -6.54 8.58 11.01
N VAL A 113 -6.76 7.29 10.83
CA VAL A 113 -6.70 6.27 11.91
C VAL A 113 -5.26 5.84 12.16
N LEU A 114 -4.50 5.66 11.09
CA LEU A 114 -3.10 5.23 11.14
C LEU A 114 -2.22 6.27 11.84
N ALA A 115 -2.42 7.57 11.58
CA ALA A 115 -1.58 8.63 12.12
C ALA A 115 -1.46 8.64 13.67
N PRO A 116 -2.55 8.62 14.46
CA PRO A 116 -2.46 8.51 15.91
C PRO A 116 -1.95 7.14 16.37
N VAL A 117 -2.40 6.04 15.76
CA VAL A 117 -1.96 4.68 16.16
C VAL A 117 -0.45 4.49 15.96
N ALA A 118 0.12 5.04 14.89
CA ALA A 118 1.56 4.99 14.63
C ALA A 118 2.39 5.82 15.61
N ARG A 119 1.84 6.95 16.09
CA ARG A 119 2.44 7.73 17.19
C ARG A 119 2.44 6.94 18.49
N TYR A 120 1.34 6.25 18.79
CA TYR A 120 1.23 5.44 20.01
C TYR A 120 2.15 4.23 19.97
N SER A 121 2.18 3.51 18.85
CA SER A 121 3.08 2.37 18.60
C SER A 121 4.53 2.71 18.87
N SER A 122 4.98 3.91 18.46
CA SER A 122 6.34 4.39 18.72
C SER A 122 6.63 4.62 20.21
N VAL A 123 5.62 4.82 21.06
CA VAL A 123 5.77 4.91 22.52
C VAL A 123 5.63 3.53 23.18
N TRP A 124 4.78 2.67 22.63
CA TRP A 124 4.50 1.32 23.12
C TRP A 124 5.58 0.30 22.78
N ASP A 125 6.57 0.67 21.96
CA ASP A 125 7.55 -0.24 21.35
C ASP A 125 6.89 -1.42 20.60
N LEU A 126 5.76 -1.15 19.94
CA LEU A 126 4.97 -2.14 19.23
C LEU A 126 5.05 -1.90 17.71
N PRO A 127 5.64 -2.79 16.89
CA PRO A 127 5.78 -2.56 15.45
C PRO A 127 4.43 -2.46 14.73
N ILE A 128 4.38 -1.58 13.72
CA ILE A 128 3.27 -1.49 12.76
C ILE A 128 3.79 -1.85 11.37
N LEU A 129 3.16 -2.81 10.72
CA LEU A 129 3.29 -3.03 9.29
C LEU A 129 1.95 -2.69 8.63
N THR A 130 1.92 -1.65 7.80
CA THR A 130 0.68 -1.19 7.15
C THR A 130 0.77 -1.27 5.63
N ALA A 131 -0.28 -1.71 4.95
CA ALA A 131 -0.42 -1.66 3.50
C ALA A 131 -0.99 -0.32 3.02
N ALA A 132 -1.17 0.64 3.93
CA ALA A 132 -1.55 2.01 3.61
C ALA A 132 -0.44 2.99 4.01
N GLY A 133 -0.82 4.22 4.34
CA GLY A 133 0.13 5.26 4.75
C GLY A 133 0.99 5.78 3.59
N GLN A 134 0.47 5.73 2.37
CA GLN A 134 1.21 6.13 1.17
C GLN A 134 1.47 7.64 1.12
N ASN A 135 0.71 8.46 1.86
CA ASN A 135 0.94 9.90 1.91
C ASN A 135 2.33 10.26 2.45
N ASP A 136 2.83 11.41 2.00
CA ASP A 136 4.20 11.90 2.24
C ASP A 136 4.46 12.30 3.70
N ASN A 137 3.41 12.60 4.49
CA ASN A 137 3.57 12.86 5.93
C ASN A 137 4.19 11.68 6.69
N PHE A 138 4.01 10.46 6.18
CA PHE A 138 4.56 9.23 6.76
C PHE A 138 6.00 8.93 6.32
N ASP A 139 6.59 9.76 5.43
CA ASP A 139 8.00 9.66 5.03
C ASP A 139 8.94 10.07 6.17
N ILE A 140 8.51 11.01 7.02
CA ILE A 140 9.29 11.51 8.17
C ILE A 140 9.13 10.56 9.35
N LYS A 141 10.07 9.63 9.53
CA LYS A 141 9.99 8.60 10.57
C LYS A 141 10.14 9.14 11.99
N GLU A 142 11.02 10.10 12.21
CA GLU A 142 11.27 10.64 13.54
C GLU A 142 10.47 11.94 13.79
N PRO A 143 9.93 12.16 15.00
CA PRO A 143 9.96 11.28 16.17
C PRO A 143 8.78 10.29 16.24
N HIS A 144 7.85 10.35 15.28
CA HIS A 144 6.48 9.87 15.48
C HIS A 144 6.15 8.51 14.84
N TYR A 145 6.93 8.04 13.87
CA TYR A 145 6.61 6.89 13.03
C TYR A 145 7.77 5.88 12.93
N ARG A 146 8.66 5.85 13.93
CA ARG A 146 9.92 5.09 13.93
C ARG A 146 9.73 3.58 13.77
N LEU A 147 8.62 3.03 14.29
CA LEU A 147 8.29 1.59 14.22
C LEU A 147 7.28 1.23 13.13
N MET A 148 6.96 2.17 12.25
CA MET A 148 6.00 1.95 11.17
C MET A 148 6.73 1.58 9.87
N THR A 149 6.44 0.40 9.34
CA THR A 149 6.88 -0.06 8.02
C THR A 149 5.70 -0.04 7.06
N ARG A 150 5.86 0.59 5.89
CA ARG A 150 4.85 0.63 4.84
C ARG A 150 5.13 -0.47 3.85
N MET A 151 4.12 -1.32 3.64
CA MET A 151 4.17 -2.52 2.81
C MET A 151 3.60 -2.29 1.41
N ASN A 152 2.96 -1.13 1.22
CA ASN A 152 2.54 -0.62 -0.07
C ASN A 152 3.31 0.68 -0.32
N GLY A 153 3.66 0.97 -1.58
CA GLY A 153 4.56 2.08 -1.96
C GLY A 153 4.12 3.46 -1.44
N SER A 154 4.89 4.51 -1.69
CA SER A 154 4.51 5.87 -1.28
C SER A 154 4.05 6.71 -2.47
N TYR A 155 3.15 7.66 -2.24
CA TYR A 155 2.76 8.64 -3.26
C TYR A 155 3.95 9.51 -3.70
N SER A 156 4.96 9.67 -2.84
CA SER A 156 6.25 10.29 -3.21
C SER A 156 6.92 9.60 -4.40
N GLN A 157 6.76 8.27 -4.55
CA GLN A 157 7.27 7.54 -5.72
C GLN A 157 6.53 7.92 -7.01
N ILE A 158 5.25 8.27 -6.93
CA ILE A 158 4.47 8.76 -8.09
C ILE A 158 5.01 10.11 -8.55
N GLY A 159 5.33 11.00 -7.60
CA GLY A 159 6.02 12.25 -7.90
C GLY A 159 7.35 12.03 -8.64
N LEU A 160 8.14 11.04 -8.23
CA LEU A 160 9.36 10.65 -8.93
C LEU A 160 9.11 10.11 -10.34
N ILE A 161 8.06 9.31 -10.54
CA ILE A 161 7.65 8.82 -11.87
C ILE A 161 7.34 10.00 -12.79
N PHE A 162 6.53 10.97 -12.34
CA PHE A 162 6.23 12.15 -13.14
C PHE A 162 7.47 12.97 -13.45
N LEU A 163 8.39 13.17 -12.49
CA LEU A 163 9.66 13.84 -12.76
C LEU A 163 10.45 13.17 -13.90
N GLN A 164 10.50 11.84 -13.93
CA GLN A 164 11.19 11.10 -15.00
C GLN A 164 10.47 11.21 -16.36
N VAL A 165 9.14 11.12 -16.36
CA VAL A 165 8.32 11.27 -17.58
C VAL A 165 8.50 12.67 -18.16
N LEU A 166 8.30 13.71 -17.35
CA LEU A 166 8.44 15.11 -17.76
C LEU A 166 9.83 15.40 -18.31
N LYS A 167 10.89 14.91 -17.64
CA LYS A 167 12.26 15.02 -18.11
C LYS A 167 12.47 14.33 -19.46
N LYS A 168 11.91 13.14 -19.65
CA LYS A 168 12.06 12.36 -20.89
C LYS A 168 11.41 13.05 -22.10
N PHE A 169 10.26 13.69 -21.90
CA PHE A 169 9.53 14.38 -22.96
C PHE A 169 9.80 15.90 -23.02
N ASN A 170 10.69 16.41 -22.17
CA ASN A 170 11.00 17.83 -22.03
C ASN A 170 9.76 18.70 -21.74
N TRP A 171 8.85 18.18 -20.92
CA TRP A 171 7.66 18.90 -20.47
C TRP A 171 7.93 19.64 -19.16
N ASN A 172 7.59 20.93 -19.11
CA ASN A 172 7.92 21.80 -17.98
C ASN A 172 6.71 22.41 -17.28
N VAL A 173 5.52 22.34 -17.89
CA VAL A 173 4.29 22.97 -17.40
C VAL A 173 3.21 21.90 -17.27
N VAL A 174 2.76 21.70 -16.04
CA VAL A 174 1.80 20.65 -15.66
C VAL A 174 0.71 21.27 -14.80
N ALA A 175 -0.52 20.86 -15.01
CA ALA A 175 -1.65 21.18 -14.15
C ALA A 175 -2.17 19.91 -13.45
N LEU A 176 -2.63 20.05 -12.21
CA LEU A 176 -3.14 18.96 -11.37
C LEU A 176 -4.65 19.12 -11.12
N LEU A 177 -5.46 18.14 -11.50
CA LEU A 177 -6.92 18.11 -11.26
C LEU A 177 -7.24 16.96 -10.33
N PHE A 178 -7.87 17.18 -9.17
CA PHE A 178 -8.15 16.04 -8.30
C PHE A 178 -9.42 16.16 -7.48
N HIS A 179 -9.98 15.01 -7.15
CA HIS A 179 -11.07 14.93 -6.20
C HIS A 179 -10.57 15.30 -4.79
N ASN A 180 -11.29 16.18 -4.10
CA ASN A 180 -11.20 16.35 -2.64
C ASN A 180 -12.58 16.72 -2.08
N PHE A 181 -12.79 16.53 -0.77
CA PHE A 181 -14.07 16.87 -0.15
C PHE A 181 -14.17 18.36 0.16
N ASP A 182 -15.32 18.97 -0.18
CA ASP A 182 -15.65 20.33 0.23
C ASP A 182 -15.93 20.37 1.73
N ASP A 183 -16.58 19.33 2.26
CA ASP A 183 -16.75 19.13 3.70
C ASP A 183 -15.41 18.70 4.34
N ARG A 184 -14.75 19.68 4.97
CA ARG A 184 -13.45 19.48 5.64
C ARG A 184 -13.51 18.52 6.82
N THR A 185 -14.70 18.19 7.34
CA THR A 185 -14.83 17.21 8.44
C THR A 185 -14.53 15.78 7.99
N LEU A 186 -14.66 15.49 6.70
CA LEU A 186 -14.29 14.20 6.09
C LEU A 186 -12.76 14.05 5.93
N GLY A 187 -12.01 15.14 6.13
CA GLY A 187 -10.59 15.19 5.83
C GLY A 187 -10.32 15.31 4.33
N ASN A 188 -9.08 15.00 3.95
CA ASN A 188 -8.63 15.00 2.57
C ASN A 188 -8.76 13.61 1.97
N SER A 189 -9.09 13.56 0.68
CA SER A 189 -9.17 12.32 -0.09
C SER A 189 -7.79 11.71 -0.37
N ASP A 190 -7.76 10.44 -0.78
CA ASP A 190 -6.54 9.79 -1.28
C ASP A 190 -5.98 10.51 -2.52
N CYS A 191 -6.85 11.12 -3.35
CA CYS A 191 -6.42 11.88 -4.53
C CYS A 191 -5.74 13.19 -4.17
N TYR A 192 -6.19 13.89 -3.11
CA TYR A 192 -5.48 15.03 -2.54
C TYR A 192 -4.06 14.62 -2.12
N PHE A 193 -3.92 13.53 -1.36
CA PHE A 193 -2.60 13.07 -0.92
C PHE A 193 -1.72 12.59 -2.09
N THR A 194 -2.32 11.93 -3.08
CA THR A 194 -1.62 11.43 -4.26
C THR A 194 -1.05 12.57 -5.09
N LEU A 195 -1.87 13.54 -5.49
CA LEU A 195 -1.40 14.67 -6.28
C LEU A 195 -0.67 15.72 -5.44
N GLY A 196 -0.88 15.77 -4.13
CA GLY A 196 -0.07 16.56 -3.19
C GLY A 196 1.40 16.13 -3.18
N ALA A 197 1.65 14.82 -3.22
CA ALA A 197 3.01 14.28 -3.35
C ALA A 197 3.64 14.63 -4.72
N VAL A 198 2.85 14.55 -5.81
CA VAL A 198 3.29 15.00 -7.14
C VAL A 198 3.60 16.49 -7.16
N TYR A 199 2.72 17.33 -6.59
CA TYR A 199 2.91 18.77 -6.47
C TYR A 199 4.20 19.11 -5.71
N THR A 200 4.47 18.43 -4.61
CA THR A 200 5.71 18.59 -3.84
C THR A 200 6.93 18.19 -4.67
N ALA A 201 6.89 17.05 -5.37
CA ALA A 201 8.00 16.59 -6.22
C ALA A 201 8.28 17.56 -7.39
N LEU A 202 7.25 18.21 -7.94
CA LEU A 202 7.37 19.23 -8.99
C LEU A 202 7.79 20.62 -8.45
N GLY A 203 8.19 20.71 -7.18
CA GLY A 203 8.70 21.94 -6.59
C GLY A 203 7.61 22.96 -6.24
N ARG A 204 6.35 22.52 -6.09
CA ARG A 204 5.21 23.34 -5.63
C ARG A 204 4.89 24.55 -6.51
N LYS A 205 5.01 24.38 -7.83
CA LYS A 205 4.76 25.45 -8.82
C LYS A 205 3.63 25.15 -9.80
N SER A 206 3.22 23.89 -9.91
CA SER A 206 2.16 23.47 -10.82
C SER A 206 0.85 24.14 -10.46
N PHE A 207 0.11 24.60 -11.46
CA PHE A 207 -1.29 24.99 -11.26
C PHE A 207 -2.09 23.77 -10.79
N TYR A 208 -3.03 23.96 -9.88
CA TYR A 208 -3.88 22.88 -9.42
C TYR A 208 -5.31 23.37 -9.17
N LYS A 209 -6.25 22.44 -9.30
CA LYS A 209 -7.66 22.64 -8.95
C LYS A 209 -8.22 21.36 -8.33
N ASP A 210 -8.86 21.49 -7.18
CA ASP A 210 -9.64 20.42 -6.57
C ASP A 210 -11.14 20.57 -6.86
N PHE A 211 -11.86 19.46 -6.78
CA PHE A 211 -13.32 19.41 -6.89
C PHE A 211 -13.90 18.27 -6.05
N ASP A 212 -15.13 18.44 -5.57
CA ASP A 212 -15.84 17.38 -4.87
C ASP A 212 -16.71 16.58 -5.84
N GLU A 213 -16.25 15.38 -6.22
CA GLU A 213 -16.96 14.51 -7.17
C GLU A 213 -18.26 13.93 -6.61
N THR A 214 -18.50 14.07 -5.30
CA THR A 214 -19.75 13.62 -4.66
C THR A 214 -20.89 14.62 -4.86
N LEU A 215 -20.58 15.84 -5.32
CA LEU A 215 -21.55 16.89 -5.54
C LEU A 215 -22.11 16.86 -6.98
N PRO A 216 -23.43 17.04 -7.17
CA PRO A 216 -24.03 17.07 -8.51
C PRO A 216 -23.69 18.36 -9.28
N THR A 217 -23.09 19.35 -8.63
CA THR A 217 -22.79 20.68 -9.18
C THR A 217 -21.45 20.77 -9.89
N VAL A 218 -20.72 19.65 -10.03
CA VAL A 218 -19.40 19.64 -10.67
C VAL A 218 -19.51 20.01 -12.15
N ASN A 219 -18.86 21.09 -12.55
CA ASN A 219 -18.81 21.55 -13.95
C ASN A 219 -17.46 21.23 -14.59
N TYR A 220 -17.37 20.11 -15.30
CA TYR A 220 -16.16 19.68 -15.99
C TYR A 220 -15.74 20.63 -17.13
N VAL A 221 -16.68 21.34 -17.77
CA VAL A 221 -16.38 22.28 -18.86
C VAL A 221 -15.56 23.46 -18.32
N ASP A 222 -16.02 24.08 -17.24
CA ASP A 222 -15.32 25.23 -16.65
C ASP A 222 -13.94 24.84 -16.12
N MET A 223 -13.84 23.66 -15.48
CA MET A 223 -12.57 23.15 -15.00
C MET A 223 -11.59 22.91 -16.15
N LEU A 224 -12.01 22.26 -17.23
CA LEU A 224 -11.14 22.01 -18.38
C LEU A 224 -10.72 23.30 -19.10
N ASN A 225 -11.63 24.27 -19.22
CA ASN A 225 -11.31 25.59 -19.76
C ASN A 225 -10.24 26.28 -18.91
N GLU A 226 -10.37 26.27 -17.58
CA GLU A 226 -9.37 26.84 -16.68
C GLU A 226 -8.03 26.10 -16.76
N MET A 227 -8.05 24.77 -16.81
CA MET A 227 -6.84 23.96 -17.00
C MET A 227 -6.14 24.29 -18.32
N SER A 228 -6.90 24.51 -19.39
CA SER A 228 -6.38 24.86 -20.72
C SER A 228 -5.64 26.21 -20.75
N LEU A 229 -5.91 27.11 -19.82
CA LEU A 229 -5.19 28.38 -19.71
C LEU A 229 -3.82 28.22 -19.05
N ASN A 230 -3.62 27.15 -18.28
CA ASN A 230 -2.45 26.97 -17.41
C ASN A 230 -1.47 25.89 -17.90
N ALA A 231 -1.95 24.81 -18.51
CA ALA A 231 -1.08 23.72 -18.96
C ALA A 231 -1.64 22.95 -20.16
N ARG A 232 -0.77 22.10 -20.73
CA ARG A 232 -1.11 21.11 -21.75
C ARG A 232 -0.94 19.67 -21.25
N VAL A 233 -0.11 19.47 -20.23
CA VAL A 233 -0.02 18.21 -19.49
C VAL A 233 -0.92 18.32 -18.26
N ILE A 234 -1.97 17.51 -18.22
CA ILE A 234 -2.99 17.53 -17.16
C ILE A 234 -2.94 16.19 -16.43
N VAL A 235 -2.58 16.21 -15.15
CA VAL A 235 -2.52 15.02 -14.29
C VAL A 235 -3.74 15.01 -13.39
N MET A 236 -4.48 13.91 -13.40
CA MET A 236 -5.79 13.78 -12.79
C MET A 236 -5.81 12.65 -11.75
N CYS A 237 -6.61 12.82 -10.71
CA CYS A 237 -6.99 11.74 -9.79
C CYS A 237 -8.42 11.94 -9.33
N ALA A 238 -9.31 11.01 -9.67
CA ALA A 238 -10.71 10.99 -9.26
C ALA A 238 -11.25 9.55 -9.43
N SER A 239 -12.51 9.31 -9.14
CA SER A 239 -13.15 8.03 -9.42
C SER A 239 -13.12 7.70 -10.93
N PRO A 240 -13.16 6.41 -11.31
CA PRO A 240 -13.20 6.00 -12.72
C PRO A 240 -14.36 6.63 -13.52
N ASP A 241 -15.48 6.94 -12.88
CA ASP A 241 -16.63 7.59 -13.51
C ASP A 241 -16.35 9.08 -13.76
N SER A 242 -15.82 9.81 -12.77
CA SER A 242 -15.43 11.22 -12.94
C SER A 242 -14.37 11.39 -14.02
N ILE A 243 -13.33 10.55 -14.05
CA ILE A 243 -12.31 10.58 -15.11
C ILE A 243 -12.94 10.34 -16.48
N ARG A 244 -13.91 9.41 -16.58
CA ARG A 244 -14.60 9.12 -17.83
C ARG A 244 -15.38 10.33 -18.34
N GLU A 245 -16.11 11.00 -17.46
CA GLU A 245 -16.87 12.21 -17.80
C GLU A 245 -15.96 13.40 -18.13
N ILE A 246 -14.85 13.59 -17.40
CA ILE A 246 -13.83 14.58 -17.74
C ILE A 246 -13.29 14.35 -19.15
N MET A 247 -12.90 13.12 -19.49
CA MET A 247 -12.35 12.81 -20.81
C MET A 247 -13.40 12.99 -21.91
N MET A 248 -14.65 12.59 -21.68
CA MET A 248 -15.73 12.83 -22.64
C MET A 248 -16.00 14.31 -22.86
N THR A 249 -15.93 15.12 -21.80
CA THR A 249 -16.04 16.59 -21.89
C THR A 249 -14.86 17.18 -22.66
N ALA A 250 -13.64 16.70 -22.41
CA ALA A 250 -12.45 17.10 -23.15
C ALA A 250 -12.54 16.77 -24.65
N HIS A 251 -13.20 15.66 -25.01
CA HIS A 251 -13.50 15.33 -26.41
C HIS A 251 -14.49 16.33 -27.03
N ASP A 252 -15.56 16.69 -26.32
CA ASP A 252 -16.54 17.68 -26.80
C ASP A 252 -15.93 19.08 -26.97
N LEU A 253 -14.96 19.43 -26.13
CA LEU A 253 -14.18 20.67 -26.23
C LEU A 253 -13.07 20.61 -27.30
N GLY A 254 -12.94 19.49 -28.03
CA GLY A 254 -11.92 19.32 -29.08
C GLY A 254 -10.48 19.16 -28.56
N MET A 255 -10.29 18.96 -27.25
CA MET A 255 -8.95 18.84 -26.64
C MET A 255 -8.26 17.52 -27.01
N VAL A 256 -9.03 16.43 -27.10
CA VAL A 256 -8.51 15.07 -27.37
C VAL A 256 -7.88 14.96 -28.76
N ASP A 257 -8.56 15.43 -29.80
CA ASP A 257 -8.10 15.28 -31.19
C ASP A 257 -7.15 16.42 -31.65
N SER A 258 -6.95 17.45 -30.81
CA SER A 258 -6.06 18.58 -31.11
C SER A 258 -4.57 18.20 -31.24
N GLY A 259 -4.15 17.12 -30.56
CA GLY A 259 -2.74 16.78 -30.38
C GLY A 259 -1.96 17.71 -29.43
N GLU A 260 -2.62 18.70 -28.83
CA GLU A 260 -1.97 19.65 -27.93
C GLU A 260 -1.90 19.18 -26.47
N TYR A 261 -2.76 18.24 -26.07
CA TYR A 261 -2.92 17.83 -24.66
C TYR A 261 -2.41 16.43 -24.41
N ALA A 262 -1.81 16.25 -23.22
CA ALA A 262 -1.50 14.94 -22.65
C ALA A 262 -2.24 14.81 -21.31
N PHE A 263 -3.19 13.87 -21.25
CA PHE A 263 -3.92 13.60 -20.02
C PHE A 263 -3.32 12.40 -19.31
N PHE A 264 -3.18 12.51 -17.98
CA PHE A 264 -2.79 11.41 -17.11
C PHE A 264 -3.88 11.15 -16.08
N SER A 265 -4.22 9.90 -15.83
CA SER A 265 -5.04 9.47 -14.68
C SER A 265 -4.18 8.64 -13.73
N VAL A 266 -4.19 8.96 -12.43
CA VAL A 266 -3.49 8.15 -11.42
C VAL A 266 -4.48 7.23 -10.72
N GLU A 267 -4.40 5.94 -11.02
CA GLU A 267 -5.32 4.90 -10.54
C GLU A 267 -4.53 3.73 -9.94
N LEU A 268 -4.29 3.77 -8.64
CA LEU A 268 -3.37 2.83 -7.96
C LEU A 268 -4.03 1.53 -7.52
N PHE A 269 -5.36 1.47 -7.54
CA PHE A 269 -6.15 0.39 -6.93
C PHE A 269 -7.16 -0.24 -7.89
N THR A 270 -7.08 0.08 -9.20
CA THR A 270 -7.94 -0.52 -10.22
C THR A 270 -7.53 -1.96 -10.53
N SER A 271 -8.54 -2.79 -10.78
CA SER A 271 -8.33 -4.18 -11.20
C SER A 271 -7.79 -4.29 -12.63
N THR A 272 -7.27 -5.47 -13.00
CA THR A 272 -6.82 -5.75 -14.37
C THR A 272 -7.97 -5.61 -15.37
N ASN A 273 -9.17 -6.07 -15.01
CA ASN A 273 -10.35 -5.97 -15.88
C ASN A 273 -10.79 -4.52 -16.10
N GLU A 274 -10.82 -3.69 -15.06
CA GLU A 274 -11.13 -2.27 -15.17
C GLU A 274 -10.09 -1.55 -16.03
N SER A 275 -8.81 -1.91 -15.86
CA SER A 275 -7.71 -1.34 -16.63
C SER A 275 -7.75 -1.69 -18.14
N ARG A 276 -8.42 -2.79 -18.53
CA ARG A 276 -8.51 -3.21 -19.95
C ARG A 276 -9.53 -2.40 -20.75
N ARG A 277 -10.64 -1.99 -20.15
CA ARG A 277 -11.71 -1.22 -20.80
C ARG A 277 -12.26 -0.13 -19.87
N PRO A 278 -11.42 0.81 -19.40
CA PRO A 278 -11.82 1.77 -18.35
C PRO A 278 -12.91 2.75 -18.81
N TRP A 279 -13.04 2.95 -20.13
CA TRP A 279 -14.08 3.77 -20.77
C TRP A 279 -15.45 3.11 -20.87
N PHE A 280 -15.55 1.78 -20.72
CA PHE A 280 -16.77 1.04 -21.04
C PHE A 280 -17.73 0.97 -19.84
N ARG A 281 -19.02 1.17 -20.12
CA ARG A 281 -20.13 0.95 -19.19
C ARG A 281 -21.20 0.10 -19.88
N GLU A 282 -21.64 -0.99 -19.25
CA GLU A 282 -22.60 -1.94 -19.85
C GLU A 282 -23.97 -1.30 -20.08
N GLN A 283 -24.37 -0.36 -19.21
CA GLN A 283 -25.64 0.36 -19.24
C GLN A 283 -25.70 1.47 -20.30
N ASP A 284 -24.56 1.89 -20.85
CA ASP A 284 -24.49 3.02 -21.76
C ASP A 284 -24.81 2.63 -23.21
N PRO A 285 -25.45 3.51 -24.00
CA PRO A 285 -25.60 3.34 -25.43
C PRO A 285 -24.26 3.11 -26.13
N VAL A 286 -24.29 2.36 -27.24
CA VAL A 286 -23.09 2.03 -28.03
C VAL A 286 -22.33 3.29 -28.47
N GLU A 287 -23.04 4.34 -28.89
CA GLU A 287 -22.42 5.60 -29.30
C GLU A 287 -21.72 6.33 -28.15
N THR A 288 -22.30 6.31 -26.94
CA THR A 288 -21.68 6.89 -25.75
C THR A 288 -20.38 6.16 -25.41
N ASN A 289 -20.41 4.84 -25.43
CA ASN A 289 -19.22 4.00 -25.25
C ASN A 289 -18.16 4.23 -26.34
N ARG A 290 -18.58 4.46 -27.59
CA ARG A 290 -17.68 4.78 -28.71
C ARG A 290 -17.00 6.14 -28.53
N LYS A 291 -17.76 7.15 -28.09
CA LYS A 291 -17.24 8.47 -27.73
C LYS A 291 -16.26 8.39 -26.57
N ALA A 292 -16.61 7.69 -25.47
CA ALA A 292 -15.71 7.48 -24.34
C ALA A 292 -14.42 6.78 -24.77
N ARG A 293 -14.52 5.72 -25.57
CA ARG A 293 -13.34 5.03 -26.12
C ARG A 293 -12.42 5.99 -26.89
N LYS A 294 -13.00 6.84 -27.75
CA LYS A 294 -12.25 7.82 -28.53
C LYS A 294 -11.57 8.86 -27.62
N ALA A 295 -12.28 9.33 -26.59
CA ALA A 295 -11.72 10.25 -25.60
C ALA A 295 -10.49 9.68 -24.88
N TYR A 296 -10.52 8.38 -24.56
CA TYR A 296 -9.42 7.71 -23.86
C TYR A 296 -8.16 7.49 -24.71
N GLU A 297 -8.19 7.76 -26.03
CA GLU A 297 -6.98 7.70 -26.87
C GLU A 297 -5.92 8.74 -26.46
N ALA A 298 -6.33 9.83 -25.80
CA ALA A 298 -5.43 10.86 -25.27
C ALA A 298 -5.09 10.70 -23.78
N LEU A 299 -5.56 9.62 -23.13
CA LEU A 299 -5.37 9.37 -21.69
C LEU A 299 -4.28 8.31 -21.45
N LEU A 300 -3.35 8.64 -20.55
CA LEU A 300 -2.35 7.72 -20.01
C LEU A 300 -2.66 7.39 -18.55
N THR A 301 -2.91 6.12 -18.24
CA THR A 301 -3.18 5.69 -16.85
C THR A 301 -1.90 5.25 -16.15
N VAL A 302 -1.61 5.85 -15.01
CA VAL A 302 -0.55 5.44 -14.08
C VAL A 302 -1.17 4.51 -13.04
N THR A 303 -0.74 3.24 -13.04
CA THR A 303 -1.28 2.20 -12.16
C THR A 303 -0.19 1.33 -11.55
N ALA A 304 -0.52 0.63 -10.48
CA ALA A 304 0.37 -0.35 -9.86
C ALA A 304 0.52 -1.58 -10.77
N ARG A 305 1.73 -2.15 -10.80
CA ARG A 305 1.98 -3.35 -11.60
C ARG A 305 1.34 -4.56 -10.93
N ILE A 306 0.39 -5.19 -11.61
CA ILE A 306 -0.22 -6.45 -11.17
C ILE A 306 0.65 -7.64 -11.65
N PRO A 307 1.08 -8.54 -10.76
CA PRO A 307 1.83 -9.74 -11.15
C PRO A 307 0.98 -10.69 -12.01
N VAL A 308 1.61 -11.34 -12.99
CA VAL A 308 0.97 -12.34 -13.88
C VAL A 308 1.54 -13.75 -13.70
N THR A 309 2.13 -14.03 -12.54
CA THR A 309 2.78 -15.31 -12.24
C THR A 309 1.78 -16.38 -11.80
N ALA A 310 2.14 -17.65 -11.97
CA ALA A 310 1.32 -18.78 -11.51
C ALA A 310 1.12 -18.76 -9.98
N GLU A 311 2.17 -18.38 -9.23
CA GLU A 311 2.13 -18.20 -7.79
C GLU A 311 1.09 -17.15 -7.38
N TYR A 312 1.09 -15.98 -8.04
CA TYR A 312 0.08 -14.94 -7.77
C TYR A 312 -1.35 -15.42 -8.07
N ALA A 313 -1.53 -16.21 -9.13
CA ALA A 313 -2.84 -16.77 -9.46
C ALA A 313 -3.32 -17.81 -8.42
N GLU A 314 -2.41 -18.57 -7.81
CA GLU A 314 -2.74 -19.47 -6.70
C GLU A 314 -3.07 -18.71 -5.43
N PHE A 315 -2.24 -17.74 -5.05
CA PHE A 315 -2.50 -16.83 -3.93
C PHE A 315 -3.87 -16.16 -4.06
N SER A 316 -4.16 -15.57 -5.23
CA SER A 316 -5.42 -14.88 -5.49
C SER A 316 -6.63 -15.79 -5.32
N ARG A 317 -6.58 -17.03 -5.84
CA ARG A 317 -7.65 -18.02 -5.63
C ARG A 317 -7.79 -18.41 -4.16
N GLY A 318 -6.68 -18.58 -3.46
CA GLY A 318 -6.65 -18.92 -2.03
C GLY A 318 -7.31 -17.86 -1.17
N VAL A 319 -6.93 -16.59 -1.36
CA VAL A 319 -7.52 -15.43 -0.66
C VAL A 319 -9.02 -15.33 -0.89
N LYS A 320 -9.47 -15.44 -2.15
CA LYS A 320 -10.89 -15.37 -2.49
C LYS A 320 -11.71 -16.47 -1.82
N ASN A 321 -11.17 -17.69 -1.75
CA ASN A 321 -11.81 -18.80 -1.04
C ASN A 321 -11.86 -18.57 0.47
N LEU A 322 -10.76 -18.08 1.06
CA LEU A 322 -10.70 -17.76 2.49
C LEU A 322 -11.68 -16.66 2.89
N SER A 323 -11.86 -15.63 2.05
CA SER A 323 -12.89 -14.60 2.26
C SER A 323 -14.29 -15.20 2.39
N GLN A 324 -14.64 -16.13 1.49
CA GLN A 324 -15.91 -16.84 1.55
C GLN A 324 -16.04 -17.68 2.83
N GLN A 325 -14.97 -18.37 3.25
CA GLN A 325 -15.01 -19.24 4.42
C GLN A 325 -15.09 -18.48 5.76
N LEU A 326 -14.31 -17.40 5.89
CA LEU A 326 -14.15 -16.67 7.15
C LEU A 326 -15.23 -15.59 7.33
N PHE A 327 -15.65 -14.94 6.25
CA PHE A 327 -16.56 -13.80 6.30
C PHE A 327 -17.89 -14.03 5.58
N GLN A 328 -18.06 -15.15 4.86
CA GLN A 328 -19.23 -15.40 4.00
C GLN A 328 -19.42 -14.33 2.92
N LYS A 329 -18.31 -13.67 2.53
CA LYS A 329 -18.29 -12.61 1.52
C LYS A 329 -17.44 -13.04 0.31
N PRO A 330 -18.05 -13.38 -0.83
CA PRO A 330 -17.30 -13.70 -2.03
C PRO A 330 -16.79 -12.43 -2.71
N TYR A 331 -15.60 -12.47 -3.30
CA TYR A 331 -15.03 -11.35 -4.08
C TYR A 331 -15.84 -11.03 -5.36
N GLY A 332 -16.71 -11.93 -5.82
CA GLY A 332 -17.43 -11.76 -7.08
C GLY A 332 -16.48 -11.55 -8.26
N LYS A 333 -16.67 -10.44 -8.99
CA LYS A 333 -15.81 -10.03 -10.12
C LYS A 333 -14.57 -9.24 -9.69
N GLU A 334 -14.47 -8.83 -8.42
CA GLU A 334 -13.34 -8.04 -7.92
C GLU A 334 -12.03 -8.86 -7.96
N GLU A 335 -10.94 -8.19 -8.27
CA GLU A 335 -9.60 -8.77 -8.22
C GLU A 335 -8.92 -8.49 -6.88
N VAL A 336 -7.93 -9.30 -6.54
CA VAL A 336 -7.10 -9.02 -5.37
C VAL A 336 -6.27 -7.78 -5.65
N ASN A 337 -6.43 -6.75 -4.82
CA ASN A 337 -5.75 -5.47 -4.98
C ASN A 337 -4.43 -5.41 -4.17
N THR A 338 -3.71 -4.30 -4.32
CA THR A 338 -2.37 -4.13 -3.73
C THR A 338 -2.34 -4.07 -2.21
N TYR A 339 -3.44 -3.68 -1.55
CA TYR A 339 -3.52 -3.72 -0.09
C TYR A 339 -3.46 -5.16 0.43
N VAL A 340 -4.18 -6.05 -0.24
CA VAL A 340 -4.30 -7.45 0.11
C VAL A 340 -2.97 -8.18 -0.10
N THR A 341 -2.28 -7.94 -1.21
CA THR A 341 -0.93 -8.49 -1.43
C THR A 341 0.09 -7.96 -0.42
N ALA A 342 0.05 -6.65 -0.14
CA ALA A 342 0.99 -6.03 0.79
C ALA A 342 0.85 -6.58 2.23
N PHE A 343 -0.37 -6.91 2.67
CA PHE A 343 -0.56 -7.58 3.97
C PHE A 343 -0.13 -9.03 4.00
N HIS A 344 -0.27 -9.78 2.91
CA HIS A 344 0.36 -11.10 2.80
C HIS A 344 1.88 -10.99 3.00
N ASP A 345 2.51 -10.08 2.28
CA ASP A 345 3.95 -9.88 2.33
C ASP A 345 4.41 -9.30 3.67
N ALA A 346 3.56 -8.52 4.35
CA ALA A 346 3.80 -8.03 5.70
C ALA A 346 4.01 -9.17 6.71
N VAL A 347 3.18 -10.21 6.63
CA VAL A 347 3.28 -11.39 7.50
C VAL A 347 4.56 -12.15 7.23
N ILE A 348 4.92 -12.31 5.96
CA ILE A 348 6.17 -12.97 5.56
C ILE A 348 7.36 -12.16 6.10
N LEU A 349 7.41 -10.86 5.82
CA LEU A 349 8.48 -9.98 6.29
C LEU A 349 8.62 -10.01 7.81
N TYR A 350 7.51 -9.90 8.54
CA TYR A 350 7.55 -9.92 10.00
C TYR A 350 8.01 -11.28 10.53
N SER A 351 7.55 -12.39 9.94
CA SER A 351 8.00 -13.72 10.37
C SER A 351 9.50 -13.91 10.15
N LEU A 352 10.07 -13.38 9.07
CA LEU A 352 11.52 -13.37 8.83
C LEU A 352 12.29 -12.53 9.86
N ALA A 353 11.68 -11.47 10.39
CA ALA A 353 12.31 -10.59 11.36
C ALA A 353 12.29 -11.13 12.81
N VAL A 354 11.33 -12.00 13.14
CA VAL A 354 11.17 -12.58 14.49
C VAL A 354 11.62 -14.04 14.61
N ASN A 355 11.96 -14.68 13.48
CA ASN A 355 12.68 -15.96 13.43
C ASN A 355 14.16 -15.74 13.72
#